data_AF-A0A374VSW6-F1
#
_entry.id   AF-A0A374VSW6-F1
#
_cell.length_a   1.000
_cell.length_b   1.000
_cell.length_c   1.000
_cell.angle_alpha   90.00
_cell.angle_beta   90.00
_cell.angle_gamma   90.00
#
_symmetry.space_group_name_H-M   'P 1'
#
loop_
_entity.id
_entity.type
_entity.pdbx_description
1 polymer ?
#
loop_
_entity_poly.entity_id
_entity_poly.type
_entity_poly.pdbx_seq_one_letter_code
_entity_poly.pdbx_strand_id
1 'polypeptide(L)'
;MAKKKSKLQLAQEEAQNAVNKANSKIEDLGTLTSTLYTELTNIQDAFDAIRNVPNEKRLQYEELKKIRLNWKQQAEKIEKDYKNAAVKNAGVGAAGAGVGVAIVTMGPTVAMGVATTFGVASTGTAISTLSGAAATNAALAWIGGGALAAGGGGMAAGEAFLALAGPVGWAIAGVALLTSSIFMIKSINDKKHIEDVFALISKRDVTSYELAIVELNERITRIKDESKKLHEAIDDIHSFGLDYATMTEEQQYTLGAYVNLMSSSTQLLVNPILGLLPKYTEEDFEKFASSETDKEKSKWYLDYKMILVSLSNFLYKIELNDRDKKLLWKTLRKNKKNLKSLGISKKEFGIEIIDAAFAALSYKYGL
;
A
#
# COMPACT_ATOMS: atom_id res chain seq x y z
N MET A 1 -16.94 -31.68 20.76
CA MET A 1 -17.37 -30.30 21.08
C MET A 1 -16.37 -29.33 20.46
N ALA A 2 -16.80 -28.47 19.54
CA ALA A 2 -15.91 -27.45 18.96
C ALA A 2 -15.55 -26.41 20.03
N LYS A 3 -14.26 -26.10 20.19
CA LYS A 3 -13.77 -25.12 21.16
C LYS A 3 -14.29 -23.73 20.77
N LYS A 4 -15.00 -23.04 21.66
CA LYS A 4 -15.48 -21.66 21.42
C LYS A 4 -14.29 -20.76 21.10
N LYS A 5 -14.34 -20.06 19.96
CA LYS A 5 -13.27 -19.16 19.51
C LYS A 5 -13.11 -17.99 20.49
N SER A 6 -11.88 -17.54 20.74
CA SER A 6 -11.63 -16.33 21.54
C SER A 6 -12.02 -15.08 20.76
N LYS A 7 -12.19 -13.95 21.48
CA LYS A 7 -12.48 -12.65 20.87
C LYS A 7 -11.41 -12.23 19.85
N LEU A 8 -10.14 -12.51 20.16
CA LEU A 8 -9.04 -12.29 19.25
C LEU A 8 -9.17 -13.15 17.99
N GLN A 9 -9.49 -14.44 18.12
CA GLN A 9 -9.65 -15.32 16.96
C GLN A 9 -10.78 -14.85 16.03
N LEU A 10 -11.90 -14.38 16.59
CA LEU A 10 -12.99 -13.80 15.80
C LEU A 10 -12.54 -12.53 15.07
N ALA A 11 -11.88 -11.59 15.77
CA ALA A 11 -11.38 -10.37 15.15
C ALA A 11 -10.32 -10.63 14.06
N GLN A 12 -9.50 -11.68 14.23
CA GLN A 12 -8.54 -12.11 13.21
C GLN A 12 -9.22 -12.70 11.98
N GLU A 13 -10.29 -13.48 12.16
CA GLU A 13 -11.09 -14.01 11.05
C GLU A 13 -11.80 -12.90 10.28
N GLU A 14 -12.35 -11.92 10.99
CA GLU A 14 -12.93 -10.71 10.38
C GLU A 14 -11.87 -9.94 9.58
N ALA A 15 -10.68 -9.70 10.14
CA ALA A 15 -9.58 -9.05 9.45
C ALA A 15 -9.14 -9.82 8.20
N GLN A 16 -9.00 -11.13 8.29
CA GLN A 16 -8.64 -11.97 7.14
C GLN A 16 -9.71 -11.90 6.03
N ASN A 17 -10.99 -11.89 6.40
CA ASN A 17 -12.09 -11.76 5.44
C ASN A 17 -12.09 -10.38 4.76
N ALA A 18 -11.82 -9.31 5.51
CA ALA A 18 -11.71 -7.96 4.95
C ALA A 18 -10.55 -7.86 3.96
N VAL A 19 -9.40 -8.46 4.28
CA VAL A 19 -8.25 -8.52 3.37
C VAL A 19 -8.56 -9.31 2.11
N ASN A 20 -9.19 -10.48 2.23
CA ASN A 20 -9.56 -11.30 1.08
C ASN A 20 -10.50 -10.53 0.14
N LYS A 21 -11.46 -9.78 0.69
CA LYS A 21 -12.34 -8.90 -0.10
C LYS A 21 -11.57 -7.77 -0.77
N ALA A 22 -10.67 -7.09 -0.06
CA ALA A 22 -9.84 -6.04 -0.63
C ALA A 22 -8.97 -6.56 -1.79
N ASN A 23 -8.37 -7.74 -1.63
CA ASN A 23 -7.57 -8.37 -2.68
C ASN A 23 -8.40 -8.71 -3.93
N SER A 24 -9.60 -9.26 -3.75
CA SER A 24 -10.52 -9.51 -4.87
C SER A 24 -10.87 -8.21 -5.60
N LYS A 25 -11.02 -7.09 -4.89
CA LYS A 25 -11.24 -5.78 -5.51
C LYS A 25 -10.01 -5.20 -6.21
N ILE A 26 -8.81 -5.49 -5.70
CA ILE A 26 -7.55 -5.12 -6.38
C ILE A 26 -7.41 -5.91 -7.69
N GLU A 27 -7.81 -7.18 -7.73
CA GLU A 27 -7.83 -8.01 -8.94
C GLU A 27 -8.84 -7.48 -9.98
N ASP A 28 -10.07 -7.19 -9.55
CA ASP A 28 -11.10 -6.54 -10.39
C ASP A 28 -10.55 -5.24 -11.00
N LEU A 29 -9.92 -4.41 -10.16
CA LEU A 29 -9.32 -3.14 -10.58
C LEU A 29 -8.19 -3.36 -11.59
N GLY A 30 -7.32 -4.34 -11.38
CA GLY A 30 -6.22 -4.66 -12.29
C GLY A 30 -6.71 -4.94 -13.71
N THR A 31 -7.76 -5.75 -13.86
CA THR A 31 -8.38 -6.03 -15.17
C THR A 31 -8.89 -4.75 -15.84
N LEU A 32 -9.62 -3.91 -15.09
CA LEU A 32 -10.19 -2.67 -15.63
C LEU A 32 -9.15 -1.61 -15.95
N THR A 33 -8.07 -1.51 -15.17
CA THR A 33 -6.97 -0.59 -15.47
C THR A 33 -6.24 -0.95 -16.77
N SER A 34 -6.20 -2.24 -17.14
CA SER A 34 -5.70 -2.66 -18.46
C SER A 34 -6.58 -2.15 -19.60
N THR A 35 -7.91 -2.27 -19.47
CA THR A 35 -8.86 -1.70 -20.43
C THR A 35 -8.71 -0.17 -20.53
N LEU A 36 -8.61 0.52 -19.39
CA LEU A 36 -8.41 1.97 -19.37
C LEU A 36 -7.11 2.38 -20.07
N TYR A 37 -6.02 1.63 -19.84
CA TYR A 37 -4.77 1.87 -20.53
C TYR A 37 -4.91 1.74 -22.05
N THR A 38 -5.67 0.76 -22.54
CA THR A 38 -5.96 0.61 -23.97
C THR A 38 -6.73 1.82 -24.52
N GLU A 39 -7.82 2.24 -23.87
CA GLU A 39 -8.59 3.42 -24.31
C GLU A 39 -7.73 4.70 -24.31
N LEU A 40 -6.90 4.89 -23.27
CA LEU A 40 -5.96 6.00 -23.18
C LEU A 40 -4.85 5.94 -24.25
N THR A 41 -4.52 4.76 -24.75
CA THR A 41 -3.57 4.60 -25.85
C THR A 41 -4.26 4.94 -27.17
N ASN A 42 -5.48 4.45 -27.38
CA ASN A 42 -6.25 4.73 -28.59
C ASN A 42 -6.51 6.24 -28.78
N ILE A 43 -6.92 6.94 -27.72
CA ILE A 43 -7.11 8.40 -27.80
C ILE A 43 -5.79 9.13 -28.02
N GLN A 44 -4.69 8.64 -27.45
CA GLN A 44 -3.36 9.20 -27.72
C GLN A 44 -2.99 9.07 -29.20
N ASP A 45 -3.23 7.90 -29.79
CA ASP A 45 -2.97 7.66 -31.21
C ASP A 45 -3.83 8.57 -32.10
N ALA A 46 -5.09 8.81 -31.71
CA ALA A 46 -5.97 9.76 -32.39
C ALA A 46 -5.43 11.20 -32.31
N PHE A 47 -4.93 11.64 -31.15
CA PHE A 47 -4.27 12.93 -31.00
C PHE A 47 -2.95 13.04 -31.79
N ASP A 48 -2.14 11.98 -31.79
CA ASP A 48 -0.84 11.92 -32.48
C ASP A 48 -1.02 12.03 -34.01
N ALA A 49 -2.19 11.65 -34.54
CA ALA A 49 -2.55 11.81 -35.95
C ALA A 49 -2.91 13.26 -36.35
N ILE A 50 -3.25 14.13 -35.39
CA ILE A 50 -3.62 15.53 -35.67
C ILE A 50 -2.36 16.36 -35.90
N ARG A 51 -2.29 17.01 -37.07
CA ARG A 51 -1.19 17.91 -37.43
C ARG A 51 -1.47 19.33 -36.92
N ASN A 52 -0.41 20.13 -36.79
CA ASN A 52 -0.47 21.55 -36.42
C ASN A 52 -1.11 21.84 -35.03
N VAL A 53 -1.08 20.87 -34.11
CA VAL A 53 -1.50 21.07 -32.72
C VAL A 53 -0.52 22.05 -32.03
N PRO A 54 -1.02 23.05 -31.27
CA PRO A 54 -0.17 23.95 -30.50
C PRO A 54 0.80 23.20 -29.58
N ASN A 55 2.04 23.69 -29.50
CA ASN A 55 3.10 23.00 -28.76
C ASN A 55 2.77 22.80 -27.28
N GLU A 56 2.11 23.76 -26.61
CA GLU A 56 1.75 23.62 -25.20
C GLU A 56 0.78 22.45 -24.98
N LYS A 57 -0.24 22.31 -25.84
CA LYS A 57 -1.21 21.19 -25.77
C LYS A 57 -0.53 19.86 -26.05
N ARG A 58 0.38 19.83 -27.02
CA ARG A 58 1.16 18.63 -27.37
C ARG A 58 2.02 18.15 -26.21
N LEU A 59 2.72 19.05 -25.53
CA LEU A 59 3.55 18.71 -24.39
C LEU A 59 2.74 18.07 -23.25
N GLN A 60 1.52 18.55 -23.00
CA GLN A 60 0.66 18.01 -21.95
C GLN A 60 0.34 16.51 -22.18
N TYR A 61 -0.18 16.14 -23.35
CA TYR A 61 -0.53 14.73 -23.57
C TYR A 61 0.69 13.82 -23.76
N GLU A 62 1.84 14.35 -24.20
CA GLU A 62 3.12 13.61 -24.22
C GLU A 62 3.64 13.30 -22.80
N GLU A 63 3.43 14.18 -21.84
CA GLU A 63 3.71 13.89 -20.43
C GLU A 63 2.81 12.78 -19.90
N LEU A 64 1.52 12.81 -20.24
CA LEU A 64 0.58 11.74 -19.88
C LEU A 64 1.01 10.40 -20.50
N LYS A 65 1.47 10.39 -21.75
CA LYS A 65 2.00 9.20 -22.44
C LYS A 65 3.15 8.56 -21.66
N LYS A 66 4.10 9.35 -21.17
CA LYS A 66 5.22 8.85 -20.34
C LYS A 66 4.73 8.18 -19.06
N ILE A 67 3.76 8.79 -18.36
CA ILE A 67 3.18 8.23 -17.14
C ILE A 67 2.54 6.85 -17.42
N ARG A 68 1.75 6.75 -18.49
CA ARG A 68 1.08 5.50 -18.87
C ARG A 68 2.06 4.40 -19.25
N LEU A 69 3.11 4.72 -20.00
CA LEU A 69 4.14 3.75 -20.38
C LEU A 69 4.90 3.22 -19.17
N ASN A 70 5.25 4.08 -18.22
CA ASN A 70 5.87 3.67 -16.96
C ASN A 70 4.95 2.73 -16.17
N TRP A 71 3.68 3.10 -16.03
CA TRP A 71 2.67 2.25 -15.37
C TRP A 71 2.55 0.88 -16.04
N LYS A 72 2.49 0.82 -17.37
CA LYS A 72 2.35 -0.42 -18.14
C LYS A 72 3.52 -1.38 -17.90
N GLN A 73 4.75 -0.84 -17.93
CA GLN A 73 5.95 -1.63 -17.63
C GLN A 73 5.91 -2.23 -16.22
N GLN A 74 5.41 -1.48 -15.24
CA GLN A 74 5.27 -1.98 -13.88
C GLN A 74 4.20 -3.06 -13.78
N ALA A 75 3.03 -2.84 -14.37
CA ALA A 75 1.93 -3.82 -14.36
C ALA A 75 2.38 -5.15 -14.98
N GLU A 76 3.06 -5.12 -16.13
CA GLU A 76 3.59 -6.31 -16.79
C GLU A 76 4.68 -7.01 -15.97
N LYS A 77 5.54 -6.24 -15.29
CA LYS A 77 6.55 -6.80 -14.38
C LYS A 77 5.88 -7.53 -13.22
N ILE A 78 4.87 -6.93 -12.59
CA ILE A 78 4.12 -7.55 -11.49
C ILE A 78 3.45 -8.85 -11.95
N GLU A 79 2.79 -8.82 -13.10
CA GLU A 79 2.13 -10.00 -13.67
C GLU A 79 3.13 -11.12 -13.98
N LYS A 80 4.29 -10.77 -14.57
CA LYS A 80 5.38 -11.71 -14.84
C LYS A 80 5.96 -12.30 -13.55
N ASP A 81 6.24 -11.46 -12.56
CA ASP A 81 6.76 -11.90 -11.26
C ASP A 81 5.75 -12.83 -10.56
N TYR A 82 4.45 -12.55 -10.71
CA TYR A 82 3.38 -13.38 -10.14
C TYR A 82 3.31 -14.74 -10.82
N LYS A 83 3.30 -14.77 -12.16
CA LYS A 83 3.35 -16.01 -12.94
C LYS A 83 4.58 -16.85 -12.61
N ASN A 84 5.75 -16.23 -12.51
CA ASN A 84 7.00 -16.92 -12.15
C ASN A 84 6.94 -17.53 -10.74
N ALA A 85 6.40 -16.79 -9.77
CA ALA A 85 6.23 -17.27 -8.41
C ALA A 85 5.23 -18.44 -8.34
N ALA A 86 4.12 -18.35 -9.07
CA ALA A 86 3.13 -19.42 -9.16
C ALA A 86 3.73 -20.72 -9.74
N VAL A 87 4.50 -20.62 -10.83
CA VAL A 87 5.19 -21.78 -11.45
C VAL A 87 6.21 -22.39 -10.50
N LYS A 88 7.01 -21.56 -9.80
CA LYS A 88 8.01 -22.02 -8.82
C LYS A 88 7.36 -22.75 -7.64
N ASN A 89 6.19 -22.31 -7.20
CA ASN A 89 5.45 -22.92 -6.10
C ASN A 89 4.65 -24.17 -6.51
N ALA A 90 4.33 -24.35 -7.80
CA ALA A 90 3.67 -25.56 -8.30
C ALA A 90 4.55 -26.83 -8.20
N GLY A 91 5.88 -26.68 -8.17
CA GLY A 91 6.83 -27.78 -7.95
C GLY A 91 6.96 -28.24 -6.48
N VAL A 92 6.40 -27.47 -5.53
CA VAL A 92 6.44 -27.74 -4.09
C VAL A 92 5.05 -28.21 -3.64
N GLY A 93 4.63 -29.39 -4.11
CA GLY A 93 3.49 -30.15 -3.59
C GLY A 93 2.31 -29.32 -3.09
N ALA A 94 1.47 -28.82 -4.01
CA ALA A 94 0.12 -28.35 -3.70
C ALA A 94 -0.80 -29.55 -3.35
N ALA A 95 -0.44 -30.29 -2.30
CA ALA A 95 -1.28 -31.32 -1.69
C ALA A 95 -2.02 -30.67 -0.52
N GLY A 96 -3.30 -30.31 -0.75
CA GLY A 96 -4.25 -30.12 0.34
C GLY A 96 -5.07 -28.83 0.34
N ALA A 97 -5.98 -28.68 -0.62
CA ALA A 97 -7.36 -28.22 -0.37
C ALA A 97 -8.16 -28.38 -1.67
N GLY A 98 -9.02 -29.39 -1.72
CA GLY A 98 -9.91 -29.63 -2.86
C GLY A 98 -10.94 -28.51 -3.04
N VAL A 99 -11.35 -28.33 -4.29
CA VAL A 99 -12.62 -27.77 -4.77
C VAL A 99 -13.07 -26.47 -4.07
N GLY A 100 -12.71 -25.33 -4.67
CA GLY A 100 -13.59 -24.16 -4.66
C GLY A 100 -13.31 -23.07 -3.64
N VAL A 101 -12.06 -22.75 -3.30
CA VAL A 101 -11.62 -21.36 -2.98
C VAL A 101 -10.11 -21.30 -3.26
N ALA A 102 -9.68 -20.67 -4.37
CA ALA A 102 -8.29 -20.29 -4.52
C ALA A 102 -8.01 -19.12 -3.55
N ILE A 103 -7.75 -19.43 -2.28
CA ILE A 103 -7.20 -18.45 -1.36
C ILE A 103 -5.79 -18.18 -1.86
N VAL A 104 -5.62 -17.06 -2.57
CA VAL A 104 -4.33 -16.54 -3.01
C VAL A 104 -3.45 -16.44 -1.76
N THR A 105 -2.47 -17.33 -1.66
CA THR A 105 -1.35 -17.20 -0.74
C THR A 105 -0.67 -15.87 -1.06
N MET A 106 -0.79 -14.91 -0.15
CA MET A 106 -0.26 -13.55 -0.28
C MET A 106 1.28 -13.56 -0.15
N GLY A 107 1.97 -14.17 -1.10
CA GLY A 107 3.43 -14.25 -1.10
C GLY A 107 4.10 -12.88 -1.36
N PRO A 108 5.44 -12.84 -1.30
CA PRO A 108 6.22 -11.62 -1.52
C PRO A 108 5.85 -10.83 -2.78
N THR A 109 5.44 -11.51 -3.85
CA THR A 109 5.04 -10.88 -5.10
C THR A 109 3.77 -10.04 -4.97
N VAL A 110 2.79 -10.48 -4.19
CA VAL A 110 1.54 -9.72 -3.99
C VAL A 110 1.82 -8.45 -3.19
N ALA A 111 2.64 -8.55 -2.14
CA ALA A 111 3.07 -7.39 -1.35
C ALA A 111 3.83 -6.37 -2.22
N MET A 112 4.76 -6.84 -3.06
CA MET A 112 5.45 -5.98 -4.02
C MET A 112 4.49 -5.34 -5.03
N GLY A 113 3.51 -6.09 -5.55
CA GLY A 113 2.51 -5.56 -6.48
C GLY A 113 1.68 -4.44 -5.87
N VAL A 114 1.21 -4.61 -4.63
CA VAL A 114 0.46 -3.57 -3.91
C VAL A 114 1.34 -2.36 -3.63
N ALA A 115 2.55 -2.55 -3.09
CA ALA A 115 3.48 -1.45 -2.81
C ALA A 115 3.82 -0.67 -4.07
N THR A 116 4.01 -1.37 -5.20
CA THR A 116 4.35 -0.76 -6.48
C THR A 116 3.17 0.00 -7.09
N THR A 117 1.96 -0.55 -7.00
CA THR A 117 0.76 0.03 -7.65
C THR A 117 0.12 1.15 -6.83
N PHE A 118 0.08 1.01 -5.50
CA PHE A 118 -0.66 1.90 -4.62
C PHE A 118 0.22 2.59 -3.58
N GLY A 119 1.49 2.22 -3.46
CA GLY A 119 2.41 2.85 -2.52
C GLY A 119 2.91 4.20 -3.00
N VAL A 120 3.44 4.95 -2.03
CA VAL A 120 4.08 6.25 -2.25
C VAL A 120 5.50 6.18 -1.70
N ALA A 121 6.49 6.63 -2.48
CA ALA A 121 7.86 6.73 -2.01
C ALA A 121 7.96 7.75 -0.86
N SER A 122 9.05 7.72 -0.09
CA SER A 122 9.26 8.68 1.02
C SER A 122 9.27 10.15 0.58
N THR A 123 9.41 10.43 -0.73
CA THR A 123 9.30 11.76 -1.32
C THR A 123 7.85 12.20 -1.63
N GLY A 124 6.85 11.36 -1.34
CA GLY A 124 5.45 11.56 -1.73
C GLY A 124 5.13 11.17 -3.17
N THR A 125 6.11 10.74 -3.96
CA THR A 125 5.90 10.30 -5.35
C THR A 125 5.17 8.96 -5.38
N ALA A 126 4.09 8.86 -6.18
CA ALA A 126 3.41 7.58 -6.40
C ALA A 126 4.39 6.58 -7.04
N ILE A 127 4.52 5.39 -6.45
CA ILE A 127 5.51 4.40 -6.93
C ILE A 127 5.14 3.91 -8.33
N SER A 128 3.84 3.87 -8.63
CA SER A 128 3.25 3.52 -9.93
C SER A 128 3.71 4.39 -11.11
N THR A 129 4.26 5.59 -10.85
CA THR A 129 4.80 6.48 -11.90
C THR A 129 6.29 6.29 -12.15
N LEU A 130 7.00 5.54 -11.30
CA LEU A 130 8.42 5.23 -11.43
C LEU A 130 8.65 4.11 -12.48
N SER A 131 9.87 3.61 -12.64
CA SER A 131 10.10 2.42 -13.45
C SER A 131 11.39 1.70 -13.04
N GLY A 132 11.55 0.45 -13.49
CA GLY A 132 12.75 -0.34 -13.31
C GLY A 132 13.22 -0.48 -11.86
N ALA A 133 14.50 -0.19 -11.63
CA ALA A 133 15.14 -0.28 -10.32
C ALA A 133 14.55 0.74 -9.34
N ALA A 134 14.19 1.95 -9.78
CA ALA A 134 13.62 2.97 -8.91
C ALA A 134 12.27 2.51 -8.31
N ALA A 135 11.37 1.96 -9.14
CA ALA A 135 10.09 1.42 -8.69
C ALA A 135 10.28 0.24 -7.72
N THR A 136 11.17 -0.71 -8.07
CA THR A 136 11.44 -1.89 -7.22
C THR A 136 12.02 -1.48 -5.86
N ASN A 137 12.97 -0.55 -5.86
CA ASN A 137 13.63 -0.08 -4.65
C ASN A 137 12.68 0.74 -3.77
N ALA A 138 11.85 1.59 -4.38
CA ALA A 138 10.83 2.34 -3.67
C ALA A 138 9.75 1.43 -3.07
N ALA A 139 9.31 0.39 -3.79
CA ALA A 139 8.37 -0.60 -3.28
C ALA A 139 8.95 -1.41 -2.11
N LEU A 140 10.19 -1.88 -2.22
CA LEU A 140 10.88 -2.56 -1.12
C LEU A 140 11.07 -1.63 0.08
N ALA A 141 11.50 -0.39 -0.15
CA ALA A 141 11.59 0.61 0.91
C ALA A 141 10.23 0.83 1.58
N TRP A 142 9.17 1.01 0.81
CA TRP A 142 7.81 1.16 1.34
C TRP A 142 7.38 -0.03 2.20
N ILE A 143 7.67 -1.26 1.77
CA ILE A 143 7.44 -2.48 2.57
C ILE A 143 8.33 -2.49 3.83
N GLY A 144 9.56 -2.01 3.71
CA GLY A 144 10.54 -1.86 4.80
C GLY A 144 10.27 -0.69 5.74
N GLY A 145 9.12 -0.02 5.64
CA GLY A 145 8.74 1.12 6.48
C GLY A 145 9.27 2.48 6.00
N GLY A 146 9.90 2.51 4.82
CA GLY A 146 10.37 3.67 4.06
C GLY A 146 11.89 3.64 3.76
N ALA A 147 12.42 4.71 3.20
CA ALA A 147 13.77 4.75 2.60
C ALA A 147 14.87 4.89 3.66
N LEU A 148 16.01 4.21 3.46
CA LEU A 148 17.14 4.26 4.41
C LEU A 148 17.67 5.68 4.64
N ALA A 149 17.72 6.50 3.58
CA ALA A 149 18.14 7.90 3.68
C ALA A 149 17.14 8.77 4.46
N ALA A 150 15.86 8.40 4.42
CA ALA A 150 14.84 8.92 5.29
C ALA A 150 14.73 8.05 6.56
N GLY A 151 15.83 7.44 7.02
CA GLY A 151 15.94 6.67 8.27
C GLY A 151 14.95 5.50 8.46
N GLY A 152 14.33 5.01 7.40
CA GLY A 152 13.63 3.73 7.37
C GLY A 152 14.55 2.54 7.28
N GLY A 153 13.95 1.36 7.19
CA GLY A 153 14.69 0.12 6.98
C GLY A 153 15.17 -0.06 5.54
N GLY A 154 14.69 0.77 4.63
CA GLY A 154 15.03 0.73 3.21
C GLY A 154 14.71 -0.63 2.59
N MET A 155 15.39 -0.90 1.48
CA MET A 155 15.22 -2.15 0.76
C MET A 155 15.61 -3.36 1.60
N ALA A 156 16.63 -3.25 2.46
CA ALA A 156 17.10 -4.35 3.29
C ALA A 156 16.03 -4.84 4.27
N ALA A 157 15.34 -3.93 4.96
CA ALA A 157 14.23 -4.31 5.83
C ALA A 157 13.02 -4.79 5.03
N GLY A 158 12.76 -4.21 3.85
CA GLY A 158 11.72 -4.68 2.93
C GLY A 158 11.93 -6.12 2.50
N GLU A 159 13.14 -6.46 2.05
CA GLU A 159 13.53 -7.83 1.69
C GLU A 159 13.45 -8.78 2.88
N ALA A 160 13.94 -8.36 4.05
CA ALA A 160 13.84 -9.16 5.26
C ALA A 160 12.38 -9.40 5.65
N PHE A 161 11.52 -8.40 5.53
CA PHE A 161 10.09 -8.51 5.78
C PHE A 161 9.43 -9.48 4.79
N LEU A 162 9.72 -9.35 3.50
CA LEU A 162 9.23 -10.26 2.48
C LEU A 162 9.71 -11.70 2.70
N ALA A 163 10.95 -11.91 3.12
CA ALA A 163 11.48 -13.23 3.44
C ALA A 163 10.81 -13.86 4.67
N LEU A 164 10.29 -13.04 5.59
CA LEU A 164 9.53 -13.47 6.76
C LEU A 164 8.03 -13.60 6.49
N ALA A 165 7.52 -12.94 5.45
CA ALA A 165 6.15 -13.09 4.97
C ALA A 165 5.99 -14.50 4.36
N GLY A 166 5.57 -15.44 5.21
CA GLY A 166 5.21 -16.79 4.76
C GLY A 166 4.01 -16.80 3.79
N PRO A 167 3.54 -17.98 3.36
CA PRO A 167 2.46 -18.12 2.36
C PRO A 167 1.15 -17.39 2.71
N VAL A 168 0.93 -17.10 3.99
CA VAL A 168 -0.30 -16.44 4.50
C VAL A 168 -0.22 -14.91 4.40
N GLY A 169 0.97 -14.36 4.15
CA GLY A 169 1.15 -13.01 3.65
C GLY A 169 0.66 -11.84 4.48
N TRP A 170 0.79 -10.70 3.84
CA TRP A 170 0.87 -9.35 4.38
C TRP A 170 -0.43 -8.78 4.97
N ALA A 171 -1.50 -9.59 5.03
CA ALA A 171 -2.81 -9.22 5.53
C ALA A 171 -2.80 -8.57 6.93
N ILE A 172 -1.75 -8.82 7.71
CA ILE A 172 -1.67 -8.43 9.10
C ILE A 172 -0.21 -8.14 9.50
N ALA A 173 0.42 -7.14 8.88
CA ALA A 173 1.78 -6.71 9.26
C ALA A 173 1.89 -6.29 10.75
N GLY A 174 0.77 -5.93 11.38
CA GLY A 174 0.68 -5.70 12.83
C GLY A 174 0.38 -6.96 13.66
N VAL A 175 -0.82 -7.52 13.52
CA VAL A 175 -1.36 -8.51 14.47
C VAL A 175 -0.88 -9.96 14.25
N ALA A 176 -0.77 -10.50 13.03
CA ALA A 176 -0.57 -11.96 12.86
C ALA A 176 0.80 -12.43 13.36
N LEU A 177 1.86 -11.68 13.00
CA LEU A 177 3.23 -12.01 13.40
C LEU A 177 3.46 -11.84 14.91
N LEU A 178 2.60 -11.11 15.61
CA LEU A 178 2.73 -10.79 17.03
C LEU A 178 1.83 -11.65 17.94
N THR A 179 0.91 -12.43 17.40
CA THR A 179 0.03 -13.29 18.22
C THR A 179 0.69 -14.59 18.72
N SER A 180 1.71 -15.09 18.03
CA SER A 180 2.45 -16.28 18.47
C SER A 180 3.09 -16.09 19.86
N SER A 181 3.46 -14.85 20.22
CA SER A 181 4.02 -14.53 21.53
C SER A 181 3.00 -14.41 22.66
N ILE A 182 1.70 -14.34 22.35
CA ILE A 182 0.61 -14.40 23.34
C ILE A 182 0.63 -15.76 24.04
N PHE A 183 0.92 -16.85 23.32
CA PHE A 183 1.04 -18.19 23.90
C PHE A 183 2.19 -18.32 24.90
N MET A 184 3.16 -17.39 24.89
CA MET A 184 4.25 -17.35 25.87
C MET A 184 3.87 -16.58 27.15
N ILE A 185 2.65 -16.07 27.29
CA ILE A 185 2.16 -15.40 28.51
C ILE A 185 1.56 -16.45 29.45
N LYS A 186 2.15 -16.57 30.65
CA LYS A 186 1.74 -17.57 31.66
C LYS A 186 0.47 -17.16 32.43
N SER A 187 0.26 -15.87 32.68
CA SER A 187 -0.90 -15.36 33.40
C SER A 187 -2.13 -15.36 32.50
N ILE A 188 -3.20 -16.04 32.91
CA ILE A 188 -4.47 -16.10 32.17
C ILE A 188 -5.09 -14.69 32.06
N ASN A 189 -5.02 -13.89 33.12
CA ASN A 189 -5.56 -12.53 33.11
C ASN A 189 -4.78 -11.63 32.15
N ASP A 190 -3.45 -11.65 32.21
CA ASP A 190 -2.62 -10.86 31.30
C ASP A 190 -2.75 -11.32 29.85
N LYS A 191 -2.95 -12.63 29.65
CA LYS A 191 -3.27 -13.18 28.32
C LYS A 191 -4.59 -12.62 27.79
N LYS A 192 -5.64 -12.56 28.62
CA LYS A 192 -6.92 -11.98 28.21
C LYS A 192 -6.80 -10.50 27.85
N HIS A 193 -6.10 -9.71 28.68
CA HIS A 193 -5.87 -8.29 28.40
C HIS A 193 -5.12 -8.07 27.08
N ILE A 194 -4.06 -8.83 26.81
CA ILE A 194 -3.36 -8.66 25.55
C ILE A 194 -4.18 -9.15 24.34
N GLU A 195 -5.00 -10.20 24.51
CA GLU A 195 -5.93 -10.64 23.48
C GLU A 195 -6.94 -9.54 23.15
N ASP A 196 -7.41 -8.80 24.15
CA ASP A 196 -8.28 -7.64 23.95
C ASP A 196 -7.58 -6.51 23.19
N VAL A 197 -6.32 -6.20 23.52
CA VAL A 197 -5.50 -5.21 22.78
C VAL A 197 -5.35 -5.62 21.31
N PHE A 198 -4.92 -6.85 21.03
CA PHE A 198 -4.78 -7.32 19.66
C PHE A 198 -6.12 -7.39 18.91
N ALA A 199 -7.23 -7.68 19.60
CA ALA A 199 -8.55 -7.65 19.00
C ALA A 199 -8.97 -6.22 18.62
N LEU A 200 -8.64 -5.20 19.42
CA LEU A 200 -8.86 -3.78 19.05
C LEU A 200 -8.08 -3.40 17.80
N ILE A 201 -6.80 -3.81 17.74
CA ILE A 201 -5.94 -3.57 16.57
C ILE A 201 -6.54 -4.24 15.32
N SER A 202 -6.93 -5.51 15.41
CA SER A 202 -7.59 -6.22 14.30
C SER A 202 -8.89 -5.56 13.84
N LYS A 203 -9.73 -5.08 14.77
CA LYS A 203 -10.97 -4.37 14.43
C LYS A 203 -10.72 -3.05 13.71
N ARG A 204 -9.72 -2.27 14.16
CA ARG A 204 -9.31 -1.05 13.45
C ARG A 204 -8.80 -1.37 12.04
N ASP A 205 -8.03 -2.45 11.89
CA ASP A 205 -7.52 -2.88 10.59
C ASP A 205 -8.67 -3.28 9.65
N VAL A 206 -9.69 -4.01 10.16
CA VAL A 206 -10.94 -4.30 9.41
C VAL A 206 -11.55 -3.01 8.87
N THR A 207 -11.78 -2.00 9.71
CA THR A 207 -12.35 -0.72 9.28
C THR A 207 -11.48 -0.03 8.22
N SER A 208 -10.16 -0.13 8.33
CA SER A 208 -9.24 0.44 7.34
C SER A 208 -9.35 -0.27 5.98
N TYR A 209 -9.50 -1.60 5.97
CA TYR A 209 -9.73 -2.37 4.75
C TYR A 209 -11.12 -2.14 4.16
N GLU A 210 -12.15 -1.97 4.99
CA GLU A 210 -13.50 -1.62 4.53
C GLU A 210 -13.50 -0.26 3.82
N LEU A 211 -12.80 0.74 4.36
CA LEU A 211 -12.61 2.03 3.68
C LEU A 211 -11.85 1.88 2.36
N ALA A 212 -10.76 1.09 2.35
CA ALA A 212 -10.02 0.80 1.12
C ALA A 212 -10.90 0.12 0.06
N ILE A 213 -11.80 -0.79 0.46
CA ILE A 213 -12.76 -1.44 -0.43
C ILE A 213 -13.73 -0.42 -1.03
N VAL A 214 -14.20 0.55 -0.27
CA VAL A 214 -15.05 1.65 -0.79
C VAL A 214 -14.28 2.45 -1.84
N GLU A 215 -13.07 2.90 -1.54
CA GLU A 215 -12.21 3.64 -2.49
C GLU A 215 -11.94 2.83 -3.77
N LEU A 216 -11.64 1.53 -3.65
CA LEU A 216 -11.44 0.64 -4.78
C LEU A 216 -12.70 0.53 -5.65
N ASN A 217 -13.89 0.39 -5.05
CA ASN A 217 -15.15 0.32 -5.80
C ASN A 217 -15.48 1.65 -6.50
N GLU A 218 -15.22 2.79 -5.85
CA GLU A 218 -15.38 4.10 -6.47
C GLU A 218 -14.46 4.26 -7.68
N ARG A 219 -13.18 3.87 -7.54
CA ARG A 219 -12.22 3.90 -8.64
C ARG A 219 -12.64 2.98 -9.78
N ILE A 220 -13.06 1.74 -9.48
CA ILE A 220 -13.60 0.80 -10.46
C ILE A 220 -14.76 1.42 -11.25
N THR A 221 -15.68 2.10 -10.56
CA THR A 221 -16.83 2.75 -11.18
C THR A 221 -16.39 3.91 -12.09
N ARG A 222 -15.47 4.76 -11.61
CA ARG A 222 -14.91 5.85 -12.40
C ARG A 222 -14.16 5.36 -13.64
N ILE A 223 -13.38 4.30 -13.51
CA ILE A 223 -12.66 3.71 -14.66
C ILE A 223 -13.66 3.28 -15.73
N LYS A 224 -14.76 2.59 -15.37
CA LYS A 224 -15.77 2.17 -16.34
C LYS A 224 -16.43 3.37 -17.05
N ASP A 225 -16.77 4.40 -16.30
CA ASP A 225 -17.40 5.62 -16.83
C ASP A 225 -16.43 6.40 -17.73
N GLU A 226 -15.21 6.65 -17.27
CA GLU A 226 -14.20 7.38 -18.04
C GLU A 226 -13.71 6.60 -19.27
N SER A 227 -13.59 5.27 -19.20
CA SER A 227 -13.33 4.45 -20.40
C SER A 227 -14.38 4.63 -21.48
N LYS A 228 -15.67 4.73 -21.11
CA LYS A 228 -16.74 5.00 -22.08
C LYS A 228 -16.59 6.40 -22.68
N LYS A 229 -16.32 7.40 -21.85
CA LYS A 229 -16.12 8.79 -22.31
C LYS A 229 -14.91 8.93 -23.22
N LEU A 230 -13.82 8.19 -22.94
CA LEU A 230 -12.65 8.15 -23.80
C LEU A 230 -12.99 7.56 -25.17
N HIS A 231 -13.78 6.49 -25.20
CA HIS A 231 -14.26 5.89 -26.44
C HIS A 231 -15.08 6.88 -27.27
N GLU A 232 -16.05 7.55 -26.65
CA GLU A 232 -16.86 8.60 -27.30
C GLU A 232 -15.98 9.75 -27.81
N ALA A 233 -14.97 10.15 -27.04
CA ALA A 233 -14.01 11.19 -27.43
C ALA A 233 -13.14 10.79 -28.64
N ILE A 234 -12.77 9.51 -28.77
CA ILE A 234 -12.04 8.98 -29.92
C ILE A 234 -12.88 9.12 -31.19
N ASP A 235 -14.16 8.74 -31.13
CA ASP A 235 -15.08 8.87 -32.26
C ASP A 235 -15.24 10.32 -32.72
N ASP A 236 -15.36 11.24 -31.75
CA ASP A 236 -15.43 12.67 -32.02
C ASP A 236 -14.15 13.19 -32.68
N ILE A 237 -12.97 12.84 -32.17
CA ILE A 237 -11.69 13.26 -32.73
C ILE A 237 -11.58 12.83 -34.20
N HIS A 238 -11.99 11.60 -34.53
CA HIS A 238 -11.98 11.11 -35.91
C HIS A 238 -12.89 11.92 -36.84
N SER A 239 -13.95 12.54 -36.30
CA SER A 239 -14.86 13.39 -37.07
C SER A 239 -14.33 14.81 -37.34
N PHE A 240 -13.33 15.28 -36.58
CA PHE A 240 -12.84 16.68 -36.66
C PHE A 240 -11.83 16.91 -37.80
N GLY A 241 -11.26 15.83 -38.36
CA GLY A 241 -10.19 15.90 -39.37
C GLY A 241 -8.79 15.92 -38.76
N LEU A 242 -7.75 15.93 -39.61
CA LEU A 242 -6.35 15.72 -39.21
C LEU A 242 -5.48 16.99 -39.22
N ASP A 243 -6.08 18.17 -39.32
CA ASP A 243 -5.37 19.45 -39.28
C ASP A 243 -6.05 20.41 -38.30
N TYR A 244 -5.41 20.59 -37.14
CA TYR A 244 -5.90 21.44 -36.06
C TYR A 244 -6.19 22.87 -36.51
N ALA A 245 -5.37 23.42 -37.43
CA ALA A 245 -5.53 24.79 -37.91
C ALA A 245 -6.81 25.01 -38.74
N THR A 246 -7.40 23.92 -39.24
CA THR A 246 -8.65 23.94 -40.02
C THR A 246 -9.89 23.63 -39.20
N MET A 247 -9.71 23.21 -37.93
CA MET A 247 -10.81 22.92 -37.02
C MET A 247 -11.49 24.21 -36.55
N THR A 248 -12.79 24.11 -36.29
CA THR A 248 -13.57 25.19 -35.66
C THR A 248 -13.09 25.46 -34.23
N GLU A 249 -13.39 26.66 -33.69
CA GLU A 249 -13.07 26.98 -32.30
C GLU A 249 -13.71 26.00 -31.30
N GLU A 250 -14.93 25.55 -31.58
CA GLU A 250 -15.63 24.54 -30.77
C GLU A 250 -14.87 23.21 -30.75
N GLN A 251 -14.47 22.69 -31.91
CA GLN A 251 -13.67 21.47 -32.01
C GLN A 251 -12.32 21.62 -31.28
N GLN A 252 -11.64 22.75 -31.44
CA GLN A 252 -10.38 23.03 -30.75
C GLN A 252 -10.53 23.11 -29.22
N TYR A 253 -11.66 23.64 -28.73
CA TYR A 253 -12.01 23.66 -27.33
C TYR A 253 -12.31 22.25 -26.80
N THR A 254 -13.10 21.48 -27.54
CA THR A 254 -13.43 20.08 -27.23
C THR A 254 -12.17 19.21 -27.13
N LEU A 255 -11.19 19.37 -28.04
CA LEU A 255 -9.89 18.71 -27.91
C LEU A 255 -9.18 19.07 -26.60
N GLY A 256 -9.29 20.31 -26.14
CA GLY A 256 -8.77 20.72 -24.83
C GLY A 256 -9.46 20.00 -23.67
N ALA A 257 -10.78 19.81 -23.74
CA ALA A 257 -11.53 19.03 -22.77
C ALA A 257 -11.11 17.55 -22.77
N TYR A 258 -10.81 16.98 -23.94
CA TYR A 258 -10.31 15.60 -24.05
C TYR A 258 -8.91 15.41 -23.50
N VAL A 259 -8.03 16.41 -23.58
CA VAL A 259 -6.74 16.37 -22.85
C VAL A 259 -6.97 16.33 -21.34
N ASN A 260 -7.94 17.08 -20.81
CA ASN A 260 -8.30 17.03 -19.39
C ASN A 260 -8.86 15.66 -18.98
N LEU A 261 -9.72 15.06 -19.83
CA LEU A 261 -10.23 13.69 -19.62
C LEU A 261 -9.08 12.67 -19.65
N MET A 262 -8.17 12.75 -20.62
CA MET A 262 -6.96 11.91 -20.65
C MET A 262 -6.14 12.06 -19.37
N SER A 263 -6.02 13.28 -18.85
CA SER A 263 -5.30 13.57 -17.61
C SER A 263 -5.98 12.91 -16.41
N SER A 264 -7.28 13.14 -16.19
CA SER A 264 -8.03 12.54 -15.08
C SER A 264 -8.01 11.02 -15.13
N SER A 265 -8.21 10.45 -16.32
CA SER A 265 -8.18 9.01 -16.56
C SER A 265 -6.79 8.42 -16.33
N THR A 266 -5.72 9.13 -16.73
CA THR A 266 -4.35 8.69 -16.43
C THR A 266 -4.10 8.65 -14.93
N GLN A 267 -4.65 9.59 -14.15
CA GLN A 267 -4.54 9.57 -12.68
C GLN A 267 -5.25 8.34 -12.07
N LEU A 268 -6.31 7.82 -12.70
CA LEU A 268 -6.96 6.56 -12.28
C LEU A 268 -6.08 5.33 -12.50
N LEU A 269 -4.94 5.41 -13.19
CA LEU A 269 -3.95 4.34 -13.25
C LEU A 269 -2.95 4.40 -12.09
N VAL A 270 -2.57 5.61 -11.67
CA VAL A 270 -1.39 5.82 -10.82
C VAL A 270 -1.68 6.28 -9.39
N ASN A 271 -2.85 6.86 -9.13
CA ASN A 271 -3.16 7.36 -7.78
C ASN A 271 -3.14 6.23 -6.73
N PRO A 272 -2.68 6.51 -5.50
CA PRO A 272 -2.71 5.53 -4.42
C PRO A 272 -4.14 5.25 -3.94
N ILE A 273 -4.32 4.14 -3.22
CA ILE A 273 -5.53 3.87 -2.43
C ILE A 273 -5.21 4.27 -0.99
N LEU A 274 -5.78 5.36 -0.52
CA LEU A 274 -5.47 5.99 0.77
C LEU A 274 -5.75 5.05 1.94
N GLY A 275 -6.81 4.25 1.83
CA GLY A 275 -7.14 3.20 2.79
C GLY A 275 -5.98 2.22 3.04
N LEU A 276 -5.18 1.92 2.01
CA LEU A 276 -4.04 0.99 2.04
C LEU A 276 -2.71 1.66 2.41
N LEU A 277 -2.65 2.99 2.46
CA LEU A 277 -1.43 3.71 2.84
C LEU A 277 -1.17 3.62 4.35
N PRO A 278 0.12 3.67 4.77
CA PRO A 278 0.49 3.79 6.17
C PRO A 278 -0.15 5.04 6.79
N LYS A 279 -0.54 4.93 8.06
CA LYS A 279 -1.15 6.05 8.81
C LYS A 279 -0.08 6.95 9.43
N TYR A 280 1.15 6.47 9.60
CA TYR A 280 2.26 7.29 10.10
C TYR A 280 3.46 7.12 9.17
N THR A 281 3.91 8.20 8.54
CA THR A 281 5.00 8.19 7.57
C THR A 281 6.33 8.53 8.24
N GLU A 282 7.42 8.34 7.49
CA GLU A 282 8.73 8.81 7.92
C GLU A 282 8.83 10.34 7.99
N GLU A 283 8.13 11.04 7.12
CA GLU A 283 8.07 12.50 7.13
C GLU A 283 7.38 13.01 8.39
N ASP A 284 6.29 12.34 8.81
CA ASP A 284 5.63 12.62 10.08
C ASP A 284 6.59 12.40 11.26
N PHE A 285 7.37 11.32 11.20
CA PHE A 285 8.39 11.03 12.20
C PHE A 285 9.48 12.10 12.25
N GLU A 286 9.97 12.56 11.10
CA GLU A 286 11.00 13.60 11.04
C GLU A 286 10.51 14.92 11.63
N LYS A 287 9.26 15.30 11.35
CA LYS A 287 8.61 16.46 11.97
C LYS A 287 8.54 16.30 13.49
N PHE A 288 8.14 15.12 13.98
CA PHE A 288 8.13 14.81 15.41
C PHE A 288 9.54 14.90 16.03
N ALA A 289 10.52 14.20 15.47
CA ALA A 289 11.88 14.14 15.99
C ALA A 289 12.60 15.51 15.96
N SER A 290 12.30 16.34 14.95
CA SER A 290 12.84 17.70 14.83
C SER A 290 12.19 18.70 15.79
N SER A 291 10.98 18.41 16.28
CA SER A 291 10.30 19.23 17.28
C SER A 291 10.89 19.06 18.69
N GLU A 292 11.66 17.99 18.92
CA GLU A 292 12.31 17.71 20.20
C GLU A 292 13.51 18.63 20.43
N THR A 293 13.45 19.42 21.50
CA THR A 293 14.50 20.39 21.84
C THR A 293 15.71 19.75 22.52
N ASP A 294 15.50 18.62 23.20
CA ASP A 294 16.59 17.83 23.77
C ASP A 294 17.32 17.08 22.66
N LYS A 295 18.58 17.47 22.41
CA LYS A 295 19.41 16.89 21.35
C LYS A 295 19.71 15.41 21.55
N GLU A 296 19.85 14.94 22.79
CA GLU A 296 20.10 13.52 23.07
C GLU A 296 18.85 12.70 22.79
N LYS A 297 17.69 13.22 23.19
CA LYS A 297 16.40 12.57 22.96
C LYS A 297 16.00 12.57 21.47
N SER A 298 16.24 13.68 20.76
CA SER A 298 16.05 13.76 19.31
C SER A 298 16.95 12.77 18.58
N LYS A 299 18.24 12.67 18.97
CA LYS A 299 19.15 11.66 18.43
C LYS A 299 18.67 10.24 18.71
N TRP A 300 18.21 9.97 19.94
CA TRP A 300 17.66 8.67 20.30
C TRP A 300 16.43 8.32 19.44
N TYR A 301 15.53 9.27 19.16
CA TYR A 301 14.43 9.06 18.24
C TYR A 301 14.93 8.62 16.86
N LEU A 302 15.93 9.32 16.31
CA LEU A 302 16.51 8.96 15.00
C LEU A 302 17.13 7.56 15.01
N ASP A 303 17.86 7.18 16.07
CA ASP A 303 18.46 5.85 16.22
C ASP A 303 17.40 4.73 16.23
N TYR A 304 16.19 5.02 16.69
CA TYR A 304 15.06 4.07 16.76
C TYR A 304 13.93 4.37 15.77
N LYS A 305 14.17 5.19 14.73
CA LYS A 305 13.14 5.65 13.79
C LYS A 305 12.31 4.51 13.22
N MET A 306 12.97 3.45 12.73
CA MET A 306 12.32 2.35 12.04
C MET A 306 11.29 1.61 12.91
N ILE A 307 11.65 1.29 14.16
CA ILE A 307 10.72 0.65 15.12
C ILE A 307 9.62 1.62 15.56
N LEU A 308 9.93 2.91 15.70
CA LEU A 308 8.96 3.94 16.10
C LEU A 308 7.91 4.19 15.02
N VAL A 309 8.29 4.27 13.74
CA VAL A 309 7.36 4.38 12.61
C VAL A 309 6.48 3.12 12.51
N SER A 310 7.08 1.93 12.63
CA SER A 310 6.34 0.66 12.60
C SER A 310 5.33 0.57 13.75
N LEU A 311 5.75 0.89 14.98
CA LEU A 311 4.87 0.89 16.15
C LEU A 311 3.81 1.98 16.09
N SER A 312 4.12 3.15 15.56
CA SER A 312 3.13 4.23 15.38
C SER A 312 2.00 3.78 14.44
N ASN A 313 2.33 3.12 13.32
CA ASN A 313 1.31 2.50 12.47
C ASN A 313 0.55 1.38 13.19
N PHE A 314 1.26 0.52 13.92
CA PHE A 314 0.67 -0.58 14.67
C PHE A 314 -0.30 -0.11 15.75
N LEU A 315 -0.03 1.04 16.39
CA LEU A 315 -0.77 1.61 17.52
C LEU A 315 -1.70 2.77 17.13
N TYR A 316 -1.75 3.15 15.87
CA TYR A 316 -2.61 4.23 15.39
C TYR A 316 -4.07 4.03 15.84
N LYS A 317 -4.66 5.03 16.52
CA LYS A 317 -6.02 4.97 17.10
C LYS A 317 -6.25 3.84 18.12
N ILE A 318 -5.21 3.37 18.80
CA ILE A 318 -5.32 2.36 19.86
C ILE A 318 -4.97 2.99 21.19
N GLU A 319 -5.96 3.11 22.08
CA GLU A 319 -5.73 3.62 23.43
C GLU A 319 -5.28 2.50 24.36
N LEU A 320 -4.15 2.69 25.04
CA LEU A 320 -3.60 1.74 26.01
C LEU A 320 -3.28 2.46 27.32
N ASN A 321 -3.76 1.90 28.44
CA ASN A 321 -3.29 2.29 29.77
C ASN A 321 -1.86 1.74 30.03
N ASP A 322 -1.22 2.19 31.11
CA ASP A 322 0.16 1.80 31.45
C ASP A 322 0.35 0.30 31.65
N ARG A 323 -0.68 -0.40 32.16
CA ARG A 323 -0.65 -1.85 32.30
C ARG A 323 -0.61 -2.52 30.94
N ASP A 324 -1.47 -2.10 30.02
CA ASP A 324 -1.57 -2.67 28.68
C ASP A 324 -0.33 -2.35 27.85
N LYS A 325 0.24 -1.14 27.96
CA LYS A 325 1.55 -0.79 27.38
C LYS A 325 2.65 -1.73 27.86
N LYS A 326 2.74 -1.98 29.17
CA LYS A 326 3.73 -2.88 29.76
C LYS A 326 3.53 -4.34 29.32
N LEU A 327 2.29 -4.79 29.20
CA LEU A 327 1.97 -6.12 28.69
C LEU A 327 2.32 -6.26 27.21
N LEU A 328 2.00 -5.25 26.39
CA LEU A 328 2.35 -5.21 24.99
C LEU A 328 3.86 -5.25 24.80
N TRP A 329 4.60 -4.36 25.46
CA TRP A 329 6.06 -4.36 25.44
C TRP A 329 6.64 -5.74 25.78
N LYS A 330 6.21 -6.37 26.89
CA LYS A 330 6.66 -7.72 27.27
C LYS A 330 6.36 -8.77 26.20
N THR A 331 5.24 -8.63 25.49
CA THR A 331 4.79 -9.57 24.46
C THR A 331 5.61 -9.42 23.19
N LEU A 332 5.79 -8.18 22.71
CA LEU A 332 6.63 -7.86 21.55
C LEU A 332 8.10 -8.24 21.79
N ARG A 333 8.61 -7.95 23.00
CA ARG A 333 9.99 -8.24 23.42
C ARG A 333 10.37 -9.73 23.36
N LYS A 334 9.39 -10.64 23.35
CA LYS A 334 9.63 -12.09 23.22
C LYS A 334 9.90 -12.52 21.77
N ASN A 335 9.46 -11.76 20.78
CA ASN A 335 9.68 -12.10 19.37
C ASN A 335 11.01 -11.53 18.86
N LYS A 336 12.12 -12.21 19.19
CA LYS A 336 13.48 -11.79 18.81
C LYS A 336 13.68 -11.68 17.30
N LYS A 337 13.00 -12.48 16.48
CA LYS A 337 13.14 -12.47 15.02
C LYS A 337 12.56 -11.18 14.45
N ASN A 338 11.35 -10.81 14.88
CA ASN A 338 10.70 -9.57 14.44
C ASN A 338 11.44 -8.32 14.92
N LEU A 339 11.97 -8.31 16.15
CA LEU A 339 12.79 -7.19 16.61
C LEU A 339 14.05 -7.03 15.76
N LYS A 340 14.74 -8.14 15.44
CA LYS A 340 15.92 -8.10 14.57
C LYS A 340 15.59 -7.63 13.15
N SER A 341 14.46 -8.05 12.57
CA SER A 341 14.02 -7.50 11.28
C SER A 341 13.65 -6.02 11.38
N LEU A 342 13.34 -5.55 12.59
CA LEU A 342 13.11 -4.15 12.90
C LEU A 342 14.40 -3.39 13.30
N GLY A 343 15.58 -3.97 13.08
CA GLY A 343 16.87 -3.34 13.36
C GLY A 343 17.26 -3.25 14.83
N ILE A 344 16.49 -3.87 15.74
CA ILE A 344 16.67 -3.73 17.19
C ILE A 344 16.83 -5.08 17.90
N SER A 345 17.71 -5.15 18.90
CA SER A 345 17.81 -6.34 19.74
C SER A 345 16.76 -6.36 20.85
N LYS A 346 16.52 -7.55 21.42
CA LYS A 346 15.70 -7.70 22.62
C LYS A 346 16.21 -6.87 23.81
N LYS A 347 17.53 -6.61 23.90
CA LYS A 347 18.12 -5.86 25.00
C LYS A 347 17.82 -4.38 24.87
N GLU A 348 17.94 -3.85 23.66
CA GLU A 348 17.68 -2.44 23.31
C GLU A 348 16.18 -2.12 23.30
N PHE A 349 15.30 -3.09 23.05
CA PHE A 349 13.85 -2.86 23.04
C PHE A 349 13.27 -2.64 24.46
N GLY A 350 13.39 -1.40 24.95
CA GLY A 350 12.82 -0.92 26.21
C GLY A 350 11.36 -0.48 26.11
N ILE A 351 10.74 -0.17 27.26
CA ILE A 351 9.33 0.24 27.32
C ILE A 351 9.13 1.67 26.79
N GLU A 352 10.15 2.51 26.95
CA GLU A 352 10.26 3.87 26.43
C GLU A 352 10.03 3.96 24.91
N ILE A 353 10.26 2.89 24.16
CA ILE A 353 9.96 2.83 22.72
C ILE A 353 8.44 2.79 22.48
N ILE A 354 7.67 2.11 23.33
CA ILE A 354 6.20 2.14 23.25
C ILE A 354 5.70 3.54 23.56
N ASP A 355 6.22 4.18 24.62
CA ASP A 355 5.82 5.53 25.01
C ASP A 355 6.22 6.56 23.95
N ALA A 356 7.39 6.42 23.34
CA ALA A 356 7.83 7.26 22.23
C ALA A 356 6.94 7.11 20.99
N ALA A 357 6.47 5.90 20.66
CA ALA A 357 5.52 5.70 19.58
C ALA A 357 4.17 6.39 19.85
N PHE A 358 3.69 6.34 21.11
CA PHE A 358 2.52 7.12 21.52
C PHE A 358 2.75 8.62 21.45
N ALA A 359 3.91 9.12 21.89
CA ALA A 359 4.25 10.53 21.80
C ALA A 359 4.29 11.01 20.33
N ALA A 360 4.86 10.20 19.44
CA ALA A 360 4.87 10.47 17.99
C ALA A 360 3.45 10.55 17.41
N LEU A 361 2.58 9.61 17.77
CA LEU A 361 1.17 9.63 17.39
C LEU A 361 0.43 10.85 17.96
N SER A 362 0.69 11.21 19.22
CA SER A 362 0.07 12.36 19.90
C SER A 362 0.49 13.67 19.23
N TYR A 363 1.77 13.80 18.86
CA TYR A 363 2.29 14.96 18.13
C TYR A 363 1.58 15.17 16.79
N LYS A 364 1.38 14.10 16.01
CA LYS A 364 0.73 14.20 14.70
C LYS A 364 -0.79 14.40 14.80
N TYR A 365 -1.44 13.68 15.71
CA TYR A 365 -2.89 13.52 15.69
C TYR A 365 -3.63 14.19 16.86
N GLY A 366 -2.91 14.72 17.85
CA GLY A 366 -3.52 15.28 19.07
C GLY A 366 -4.26 14.22 19.91
N LEU A 367 -3.81 12.97 19.84
CA LEU A 367 -4.37 11.81 20.55
C LEU A 367 -3.95 11.76 22.02
#